data_AF-A0AAP5HBQ7-F1
#
_entry.id   AF-A0AAP5HBQ7-F1
#
_cell.length_a   1.000
_cell.length_b   1.000
_cell.length_c   1.000
_cell.angle_alpha   90.00
_cell.angle_beta   90.00
_cell.angle_gamma   90.00
#
_symmetry.space_group_name_H-M   'P 1'
#
loop_
_entity.id
_entity.type
_entity.pdbx_description
1 polymer ?
#
loop_
_entity_poly.entity_id
_entity_poly.type
_entity_poly.pdbx_seq_one_letter_code
_entity_poly.pdbx_strand_id
1 'polypeptide(L)' 'MSDAISLATSIVTMQAASTQQALSIEMLKQNAQAEQGLLAMLQQSVEQTQATLPAGQGTLVDRTA' A
#
# COMPACT_ATOMS: atom_id res chain seq x y z
N MET A 1 43.31 -14.23 14.63
CA MET A 1 42.12 -15.12 14.62
C MET A 1 40.87 -14.41 15.18
N SER A 2 41.01 -13.52 16.18
CA SER A 2 39.89 -12.74 16.76
C SER A 2 39.25 -11.72 15.80
N ASP A 3 40.05 -11.01 14.99
CA ASP A 3 39.54 -9.93 14.12
C ASP A 3 38.65 -10.43 12.98
N ALA A 4 38.95 -11.61 12.42
CA ALA A 4 38.14 -12.20 11.36
C ALA A 4 36.75 -12.62 11.86
N ILE A 5 36.64 -13.09 13.10
CA ILE A 5 35.37 -13.46 13.73
C ILE A 5 34.56 -12.20 14.05
N SER A 6 35.20 -11.14 14.53
CA SER A 6 34.55 -9.86 14.79
C SER A 6 34.00 -9.23 13.50
N LEU A 7 34.80 -9.21 12.43
CA LEU A 7 34.39 -8.70 11.12
C LEU A 7 33.24 -9.53 10.52
N ALA A 8 33.32 -10.87 10.58
CA ALA A 8 32.24 -11.73 10.10
C ALA A 8 30.94 -11.51 10.88
N THR A 9 31.03 -11.29 12.20
CA THR A 9 29.87 -10.98 13.05
C THR A 9 29.26 -9.63 12.67
N SER A 10 30.08 -8.62 12.42
CA SER A 10 29.64 -7.30 11.94
C SER A 10 28.97 -7.36 10.57
N ILE A 11 29.52 -8.14 9.63
CA ILE A 11 28.92 -8.33 8.30
C ILE A 11 27.57 -9.03 8.40
N VAL A 12 27.46 -10.09 9.21
CA VAL A 12 26.20 -10.82 9.41
C VAL A 12 25.16 -9.94 10.12
N THR A 13 25.55 -9.14 11.11
CA THR A 13 24.63 -8.21 11.77
C THR A 13 24.19 -7.07 10.86
N MET A 14 25.09 -6.50 10.04
CA MET A 14 24.72 -5.54 9.00
C MET A 14 23.78 -6.15 7.96
N GLN A 15 24.05 -7.38 7.52
CA GLN A 15 23.21 -8.08 6.57
C GLN A 15 21.82 -8.34 7.17
N ALA A 16 21.74 -8.83 8.40
CA ALA A 16 20.49 -9.06 9.10
C ALA A 16 19.68 -7.77 9.29
N ALA A 17 20.33 -6.65 9.66
CA ALA A 17 19.68 -5.36 9.78
C ALA A 17 19.16 -4.86 8.43
N SER A 18 19.95 -4.99 7.37
CA SER A 18 19.53 -4.61 6.01
C SER A 18 18.35 -5.45 5.51
N THR A 19 18.32 -6.75 5.83
CA THR A 19 17.21 -7.65 5.49
C THR A 19 15.94 -7.29 6.25
N GLN A 20 16.03 -6.96 7.53
CA GLN A 20 14.87 -6.52 8.32
C GLN A 20 14.28 -5.21 7.78
N GLN A 21 15.14 -4.26 7.40
CA GLN A 21 14.71 -3.00 6.79
C GLN A 21 14.12 -3.22 5.39
N ALA A 22 14.70 -4.11 4.59
CA ALA A 22 14.16 -4.46 3.28
C ALA A 22 12.79 -5.16 3.41
N LEU A 23 12.62 -6.05 4.39
CA LEU A 23 11.34 -6.70 4.68
C LEU A 23 10.27 -5.70 5.09
N SER A 24 10.59 -4.74 5.97
CA SER A 24 9.60 -3.73 6.38
C SER A 24 9.20 -2.83 5.22
N ILE A 25 10.14 -2.42 4.37
CA ILE A 25 9.86 -1.66 3.15
C ILE A 25 9.00 -2.47 2.18
N GLU A 26 9.30 -3.75 1.97
CA GLU A 26 8.55 -4.59 1.04
C GLU A 26 7.15 -4.90 1.55
N MET A 27 6.96 -5.07 2.87
CA MET A 27 5.63 -5.19 3.48
C MET A 27 4.81 -3.91 3.28
N LEU A 28 5.40 -2.74 3.49
CA LEU A 28 4.73 -1.46 3.25
C LEU A 28 4.34 -1.30 1.77
N LYS A 29 5.22 -1.71 0.85
CA LYS A 29 4.93 -1.69 -0.59
C LYS A 29 3.81 -2.66 -0.98
N GLN A 30 3.80 -3.87 -0.43
CA GLN A 30 2.69 -4.82 -0.64
C GLN A 30 1.36 -4.26 -0.12
N ASN A 31 1.38 -3.61 1.04
CA ASN A 31 0.19 -2.98 1.61
C ASN A 31 -0.31 -1.83 0.71
N ALA A 32 0.59 -0.95 0.26
CA ALA A 32 0.26 0.13 -0.67
C ALA A 32 -0.26 -0.37 -2.03
N GLN A 33 0.29 -1.47 -2.56
CA GLN A 33 -0.21 -2.11 -3.78
C GLN A 33 -1.62 -2.67 -3.61
N ALA A 34 -1.89 -3.30 -2.46
CA ALA A 34 -3.24 -3.78 -2.13
C ALA A 34 -4.25 -2.62 -2.03
N GLU A 35 -3.87 -1.51 -1.39
CA GLU A 35 -4.70 -0.30 -1.31
C GLU A 35 -4.98 0.32 -2.69
N GLN A 36 -3.97 0.37 -3.58
CA GLN A 36 -4.16 0.84 -4.95
C GLN A 36 -5.12 -0.05 -5.74
N GLY A 37 -5.06 -1.37 -5.55
CA GLY A 37 -6.00 -2.31 -6.15
C GLY A 37 -7.44 -2.09 -5.68
N LEU A 38 -7.63 -1.85 -4.38
CA LEU A 38 -8.94 -1.52 -3.81
C LEU A 38 -9.46 -0.18 -4.34
N LEU A 39 -8.59 0.84 -4.44
CA LEU A 39 -8.94 2.13 -5.04
C LEU A 39 -9.37 1.97 -6.52
N ALA A 40 -8.66 1.16 -7.30
CA ALA A 40 -9.02 0.88 -8.69
C ALA A 40 -10.38 0.18 -8.79
N MET A 41 -10.64 -0.82 -7.92
CA MET A 41 -11.95 -1.50 -7.86
C MET A 41 -13.07 -0.54 -7.45
N LEU A 42 -12.82 0.35 -6.48
CA LEU A 42 -13.79 1.36 -6.06
C LEU A 42 -14.07 2.37 -7.17
N GLN A 43 -13.04 2.85 -7.89
CA GLN A 43 -13.21 3.74 -9.04
C GLN A 43 -14.05 3.07 -10.14
N GLN A 44 -13.71 1.83 -10.51
CA GLN A 44 -14.48 1.06 -11.49
C GLN A 44 -15.92 0.82 -11.03
N SER A 45 -16.14 0.58 -9.73
CA SER A 45 -17.48 0.41 -9.16
C SER A 45 -18.29 1.71 -9.23
N VAL A 46 -17.66 2.85 -8.94
CA VAL A 46 -18.28 4.18 -9.03
C VAL A 46 -18.61 4.54 -10.49
N GLU A 47 -17.74 4.21 -11.45
CA GLU A 47 -18.02 4.44 -12.88
C GLU A 47 -19.18 3.59 -13.39
N GLN A 48 -19.22 2.29 -13.04
CA GLN A 48 -20.35 1.41 -13.38
C GLN A 48 -21.65 1.84 -12.70
N THR A 49 -21.58 2.25 -11.44
CA THR A 49 -22.74 2.75 -10.70
C THR A 49 -23.23 4.06 -11.29
N GLN A 50 -22.35 5.03 -11.60
CA GLN A 50 -22.74 6.26 -12.29
C GLN A 50 -23.40 5.99 -13.64
N ALA A 51 -22.90 5.01 -14.41
CA ALA A 51 -23.49 4.65 -15.70
C ALA A 51 -24.89 4.01 -15.59
N THR A 52 -25.27 3.48 -14.41
CA THR A 52 -26.56 2.83 -14.17
C THR A 52 -27.54 3.67 -13.34
N LEU A 53 -27.10 4.80 -12.77
CA LEU A 53 -27.99 5.69 -12.03
C LEU A 53 -28.96 6.40 -12.99
N PRO A 54 -30.29 6.30 -12.78
CA PRO A 54 -31.27 7.07 -13.54
C PRO A 54 -30.99 8.56 -13.40
N ALA A 55 -31.15 9.32 -14.49
CA ALA A 55 -30.96 10.77 -14.51
C ALA A 55 -31.75 11.42 -13.35
N GLY A 56 -31.03 11.99 -12.37
CA GLY A 56 -31.62 12.64 -11.19
C GLY A 56 -31.11 12.13 -9.83
N GLN A 57 -30.43 10.99 -9.74
CA GLN A 57 -29.89 10.46 -8.46
C GLN A 57 -28.47 10.94 -8.09
N GLY A 58 -27.93 11.93 -8.81
CA GLY A 58 -26.63 12.56 -8.51
C GLY A 58 -26.70 14.07 -8.31
N THR A 59 -27.89 14.67 -8.48
CA THR A 59 -28.07 16.10 -8.24
C THR A 59 -28.08 16.29 -6.73
N LEU A 60 -27.14 17.09 -6.22
CA LEU A 60 -27.14 17.58 -4.83
C LEU A 60 -28.57 18.01 -4.49
N VAL A 61 -29.26 17.23 -3.66
CA VAL A 61 -30.52 17.67 -3.08
C VAL A 61 -30.18 18.86 -2.21
N ASP A 62 -30.54 20.05 -2.70
CA ASP A 62 -30.32 21.31 -2.01
C ASP A 62 -30.94 21.21 -0.62
N ARG A 63 -30.10 21.14 0.43
CA ARG A 63 -30.53 21.06 1.83
C ARG A 63 -30.92 22.45 2.33
N THR A 64 -31.83 23.11 1.63
CA THR A 64 -32.51 24.31 2.12
C THR A 64 -34.00 24.21 1.84
N ALA A 65 -34.70 23.53 2.73
CA ALA A 65 -36.13 23.71 2.99
C ALA A 65 -36.36 23.54 4.50
#